data_AF-A0A6B3FC52-F1
#
_entry.id   AF-A0A6B3FC52-F1
#
_cell.length_a   1.000
_cell.length_b   1.000
_cell.length_c   1.000
_cell.angle_alpha   90.00
_cell.angle_beta   90.00
_cell.angle_gamma   90.00
#
_symmetry.space_group_name_H-M   'P 1'
#
loop_
_entity.id
_entity.type
_entity.pdbx_description
1 polymer ?
#
loop_
_entity_poly.entity_id
_entity_poly.type
_entity_poly.pdbx_seq_one_letter_code
_entity_poly.pdbx_strand_id
1 'polypeptide(L)'
;TEVTVDVADFEHVAPAATQPAGAESVVDHGADPSGRDDSTQAFREAIAAAKGGTVWIPPGDYAVNSALSGVEDVTLQGAGSWYSVVHSSSFINQSNAAGGAHLKDFAVIGEVTERNDSSPDNFV
;
A
#
# COMPACT_ATOMS: atom_id res chain seq x y z
N THR A 1 -17.70 6.15 -28.72
CA THR A 1 -17.45 4.84 -28.11
C THR A 1 -18.73 4.38 -27.46
N GLU A 2 -19.07 3.10 -27.57
CA GLU A 2 -20.23 2.50 -26.89
C GLU A 2 -19.83 2.09 -25.47
N VAL A 3 -20.72 2.28 -24.50
CA VAL A 3 -20.52 1.92 -23.09
C VAL A 3 -21.77 1.18 -22.61
N THR A 4 -21.59 0.00 -22.03
CA THR A 4 -22.64 -0.74 -21.32
C THR A 4 -22.45 -0.52 -19.82
N VAL A 5 -23.46 0.05 -19.16
CA VAL A 5 -23.45 0.24 -17.70
C VAL A 5 -24.17 -0.95 -17.07
N ASP A 6 -23.48 -1.66 -16.17
CA ASP A 6 -24.05 -2.75 -15.39
C ASP A 6 -24.70 -2.21 -14.10
N VAL A 7 -23.90 -1.58 -13.25
CA VAL A 7 -24.31 -1.04 -11.94
C VAL A 7 -23.49 0.19 -11.56
N ALA A 8 -23.97 0.95 -10.58
CA ALA A 8 -23.24 2.03 -9.92
C ALA A 8 -23.34 1.87 -8.40
N ASP A 9 -22.18 1.87 -7.74
CA ASP A 9 -22.06 1.89 -6.28
C ASP A 9 -21.97 3.32 -5.77
N PHE A 10 -22.67 3.62 -4.66
CA PHE A 10 -22.68 4.93 -4.04
C PHE A 10 -22.26 4.80 -2.57
N GLU A 11 -21.17 5.47 -2.21
CA GLU A 11 -20.64 5.48 -0.86
C GLU A 11 -20.45 6.91 -0.36
N HIS A 12 -20.84 7.19 0.89
CA HIS A 12 -20.43 8.39 1.59
C HIS A 12 -19.12 8.12 2.32
N VAL A 13 -18.01 8.46 1.66
CA VAL A 13 -16.67 8.22 2.17
C VAL A 13 -16.36 9.20 3.32
N ALA A 14 -15.90 8.67 4.45
CA ALA A 14 -15.47 9.49 5.59
C ALA A 14 -14.22 10.32 5.21
N PRO A 15 -13.97 11.48 5.85
CA PRO A 15 -12.74 12.23 5.61
C PRO A 15 -11.47 11.40 5.84
N ALA A 16 -10.40 11.74 5.11
CA ALA A 16 -9.10 11.11 5.28
C ALA A 16 -8.64 11.14 6.75
N ALA A 17 -8.20 10.00 7.27
CA ALA A 17 -7.64 9.91 8.60
C ALA A 17 -6.30 10.67 8.69
N THR A 18 -5.97 11.12 9.90
CA THR A 18 -4.69 11.77 10.18
C THR A 18 -3.66 10.78 10.71
N GLN A 19 -2.38 11.07 10.50
CA GLN A 19 -1.26 10.29 11.02
C GLN A 19 -1.41 10.00 12.52
N PRO A 20 -1.36 8.71 12.94
CA PRO A 20 -1.30 8.36 14.35
C PRO A 20 -0.04 8.91 15.03
N ALA A 21 -0.16 9.28 16.31
CA ALA A 21 1.00 9.74 17.07
C ALA A 21 2.08 8.65 17.15
N GLY A 22 3.33 9.02 16.83
CA GLY A 22 4.47 8.10 16.85
C GLY A 22 4.57 7.16 15.64
N ALA A 23 3.76 7.35 14.60
CA ALA A 23 3.90 6.61 13.35
C ALA A 23 5.01 7.21 12.48
N GLU A 24 5.78 6.35 11.81
CA GLU A 24 6.80 6.74 10.82
C GLU A 24 6.15 6.88 9.44
N SER A 25 6.23 8.05 8.80
CA SER A 25 5.58 8.24 7.51
C SER A 25 6.47 7.85 6.34
N VAL A 26 5.93 7.15 5.35
CA VAL A 26 6.68 6.79 4.12
C VAL A 26 7.24 8.03 3.38
N VAL A 27 6.58 9.19 3.46
CA VAL A 27 7.07 10.42 2.83
C VAL A 27 8.27 11.04 3.56
N ASP A 28 8.40 10.79 4.86
CA ASP A 28 9.58 11.20 5.64
C ASP A 28 10.82 10.39 5.23
N HIS A 29 10.60 9.21 4.63
CA HIS A 29 11.61 8.36 4.00
C HIS A 29 11.75 8.57 2.49
N GLY A 30 11.09 9.60 1.92
CA GLY A 30 11.23 9.98 0.52
C GLY A 30 10.29 9.28 -0.46
N ALA A 31 9.20 8.67 0.00
CA ALA A 31 8.15 8.19 -0.89
C ALA A 31 7.53 9.36 -1.67
N ASP A 32 7.23 9.13 -2.95
CA ASP A 32 6.59 10.11 -3.82
C ASP A 32 5.06 9.89 -3.81
N PRO A 33 4.28 10.79 -3.19
CA PRO A 33 2.81 10.67 -3.14
C PRO A 33 2.12 11.05 -4.46
N SER A 34 2.88 11.43 -5.50
CA SER A 34 2.34 11.65 -6.85
C SER A 34 2.34 10.40 -7.73
N GLY A 35 2.96 9.31 -7.27
CA GLY A 35 3.02 8.02 -7.95
C GLY A 35 3.94 7.98 -9.17
N ARG A 36 4.78 9.01 -9.39
CA ARG A 36 5.66 9.10 -10.56
C ARG A 36 6.96 8.35 -10.34
N ASP A 37 7.54 8.50 -9.15
CA ASP A 37 8.79 7.88 -8.77
C ASP A 37 8.56 6.63 -7.89
N ASP A 38 9.45 5.66 -8.00
CA ASP A 38 9.37 4.42 -7.22
C ASP A 38 9.60 4.67 -5.73
N SER A 39 8.57 4.36 -4.93
CA SER A 39 8.55 4.52 -3.48
C SER A 39 8.97 3.25 -2.72
N THR A 40 9.36 2.18 -3.42
CA THR A 40 9.70 0.89 -2.79
C THR A 40 10.72 1.04 -1.66
N GLN A 41 11.80 1.79 -1.90
CA GLN A 41 12.87 1.93 -0.91
C GLN A 41 12.41 2.72 0.32
N ALA A 42 11.62 3.78 0.12
CA ALA A 42 11.05 4.55 1.22
C ALA A 42 10.12 3.71 2.10
N PHE A 43 9.30 2.84 1.49
CA PHE A 43 8.47 1.89 2.23
C PHE A 43 9.31 0.90 3.05
N ARG A 44 10.39 0.35 2.47
CA ARG A 44 11.31 -0.56 3.19
C ARG A 44 11.96 0.12 4.38
N GLU A 45 12.40 1.36 4.22
CA GLU A 45 13.04 2.14 5.29
C GLU A 45 12.05 2.48 6.40
N ALA A 46 10.82 2.90 6.07
CA ALA A 46 9.78 3.15 7.05
C ALA A 46 9.43 1.88 7.85
N ILE A 47 9.29 0.73 7.17
CA ILE A 47 9.02 -0.56 7.82
C ILE A 47 10.15 -0.98 8.75
N ALA A 48 11.40 -0.72 8.38
CA ALA A 48 12.56 -1.00 9.22
C ALA A 48 12.61 -0.06 10.45
N ALA A 49 12.23 1.21 10.30
CA ALA A 49 12.19 2.19 11.38
C ALA A 49 11.05 1.95 12.38
N ALA A 50 9.90 1.46 11.91
CA ALA A 50 8.69 1.32 12.70
C ALA A 50 8.44 -0.10 13.27
N LYS A 51 9.50 -0.88 13.57
CA LYS A 51 9.34 -2.20 14.19
C LYS A 51 8.62 -2.10 15.54
N GLY A 52 7.58 -2.92 15.73
CA GLY A 52 6.64 -2.86 16.85
C GLY A 52 5.67 -1.67 16.81
N GLY A 53 5.69 -0.87 15.73
CA GLY A 53 4.99 0.40 15.61
C GLY A 53 4.11 0.49 14.36
N THR A 54 3.87 1.73 13.90
CA THR A 54 3.04 2.02 12.73
C THR A 54 3.82 2.76 11.66
N VAL A 55 3.80 2.24 10.45
CA VAL A 55 4.11 2.96 9.22
C VAL A 55 2.84 3.66 8.74
N TRP A 56 2.93 4.96 8.55
CA TRP A 56 1.86 5.79 8.03
C TRP A 56 2.03 6.05 6.53
N ILE A 57 0.97 5.79 5.76
CA ILE A 57 0.86 6.07 4.32
C ILE A 57 -0.11 7.26 4.15
N PRO A 58 0.38 8.50 4.00
CA PRO A 58 -0.48 9.66 3.80
C PRO A 58 -1.36 9.55 2.54
N PRO A 59 -2.40 10.39 2.40
CA PRO A 59 -3.13 10.49 1.14
C PRO A 59 -2.19 10.74 -0.05
N GLY A 60 -2.37 10.00 -1.13
CA GLY A 60 -1.53 10.05 -2.33
C GLY A 60 -1.54 8.72 -3.09
N ASP A 61 -0.88 8.75 -4.25
CA ASP A 61 -0.60 7.61 -5.10
C ASP A 61 0.88 7.24 -4.96
N TYR A 62 1.20 5.96 -4.76
CA TYR A 62 2.57 5.51 -4.53
C TYR A 62 2.90 4.34 -5.44
N ALA A 63 3.88 4.48 -6.32
CA ALA A 63 4.38 3.37 -7.11
C ALA A 63 5.30 2.48 -6.23
N VAL A 64 4.96 1.20 -6.08
CA VAL A 64 5.81 0.20 -5.40
C VAL A 64 6.11 -0.91 -6.40
N ASN A 65 7.21 -0.73 -7.13
CA ASN A 65 7.56 -1.53 -8.30
C ASN A 65 8.26 -2.86 -7.96
N SER A 66 8.59 -3.09 -6.70
CA SER A 66 9.18 -4.35 -6.24
C SER A 66 8.60 -4.76 -4.90
N ALA A 67 8.37 -6.06 -4.75
CA ALA A 67 7.78 -6.61 -3.55
C ALA A 67 8.56 -6.21 -2.28
N LEU A 68 7.79 -5.92 -1.25
CA LEU A 68 8.26 -5.75 0.11
C LEU A 68 8.45 -7.12 0.76
N SER A 69 9.46 -7.21 1.62
CA SER A 69 9.78 -8.39 2.42
C SER A 69 10.18 -7.95 3.83
N GLY A 70 10.08 -8.85 4.81
CA GLY A 70 10.35 -8.50 6.21
C GLY A 70 9.25 -7.64 6.82
N VAL A 71 8.04 -7.71 6.27
CA VAL A 71 6.83 -7.08 6.82
C VAL A 71 6.34 -7.98 7.95
N GLU A 72 6.85 -7.70 9.15
CA GLU A 72 6.59 -8.44 10.38
C GLU A 72 6.69 -7.48 11.57
N ASP A 73 5.87 -7.72 12.59
CA ASP A 73 5.74 -6.89 13.79
C ASP A 73 5.63 -5.39 13.45
N VAL A 74 4.69 -5.04 12.56
CA VAL A 74 4.51 -3.66 12.07
C VAL A 74 3.08 -3.47 11.58
N THR A 75 2.52 -2.28 11.81
CA THR A 75 1.26 -1.86 11.20
C THR A 75 1.54 -0.96 10.01
N LEU A 76 1.09 -1.31 8.80
CA LEU A 76 0.98 -0.38 7.67
C LEU A 76 -0.43 0.18 7.66
N GLN A 77 -0.55 1.49 7.89
CA GLN A 77 -1.82 2.19 7.97
C GLN A 77 -1.88 3.35 6.98
N GLY A 78 -2.92 3.38 6.15
CA GLY A 78 -3.23 4.54 5.32
C GLY A 78 -4.29 5.45 5.92
N ALA A 79 -4.65 6.48 5.16
CA ALA A 79 -5.66 7.46 5.53
C ALA A 79 -7.10 7.08 5.13
N GLY A 80 -7.29 5.85 4.63
CA GLY A 80 -8.49 5.33 3.99
C GLY A 80 -8.17 4.86 2.57
N SER A 81 -8.80 3.78 2.10
CA SER A 81 -8.55 3.18 0.78
C SER A 81 -8.88 4.10 -0.41
N TRP A 82 -9.74 5.10 -0.19
CA TRP A 82 -10.04 6.15 -1.17
C TRP A 82 -8.97 7.25 -1.24
N TYR A 83 -8.02 7.27 -0.30
CA TYR A 83 -7.06 8.36 -0.14
C TYR A 83 -5.60 7.91 -0.29
N SER A 84 -5.25 6.76 0.29
CA SER A 84 -3.90 6.20 0.24
C SER A 84 -3.90 5.01 -0.72
N VAL A 85 -3.33 5.19 -1.91
CA VAL A 85 -3.35 4.18 -2.97
C VAL A 85 -1.92 3.76 -3.31
N VAL A 86 -1.62 2.48 -3.15
CA VAL A 86 -0.37 1.87 -3.58
C VAL A 86 -0.60 1.19 -4.93
N HIS A 87 0.18 1.57 -5.93
CA HIS A 87 0.20 0.94 -7.24
C HIS A 87 1.26 -0.15 -7.26
N SER A 88 0.84 -1.41 -7.25
CA SER A 88 1.75 -2.55 -7.25
C SER A 88 1.05 -3.82 -7.73
N SER A 89 1.72 -4.56 -8.60
CA SER A 89 1.29 -5.91 -9.03
C SER A 89 1.91 -7.03 -8.19
N SER A 90 2.74 -6.71 -7.19
CA SER A 90 3.32 -7.66 -6.24
C SER A 90 3.80 -6.88 -5.02
N PHE A 91 2.89 -6.60 -4.08
CA PHE A 91 3.13 -5.62 -3.02
C PHE A 91 3.99 -6.18 -1.90
N ILE A 92 3.61 -7.34 -1.36
CA ILE A 92 4.41 -8.08 -0.37
C ILE A 92 4.67 -9.45 -0.97
N ASN A 93 5.87 -9.99 -0.83
CA ASN A 93 6.18 -11.36 -1.26
C ASN A 93 7.31 -11.91 -0.39
N GLN A 94 6.93 -12.75 0.58
CA GLN A 94 7.85 -13.31 1.56
C GLN A 94 7.44 -14.74 1.93
N SER A 95 8.40 -15.65 2.00
CA SER A 95 8.16 -17.08 2.28
C SER A 95 8.03 -17.39 3.78
N ASN A 96 8.46 -16.48 4.64
CA ASN A 96 8.40 -16.58 6.10
C ASN A 96 8.11 -15.20 6.69
N ALA A 97 7.37 -15.17 7.81
CA ALA A 97 7.15 -13.98 8.61
C ALA A 97 6.97 -14.38 10.07
N ALA A 98 7.53 -13.62 11.02
CA ALA A 98 7.31 -13.86 12.45
C ALA A 98 5.85 -13.59 12.91
N GLY A 99 5.01 -13.02 12.04
CA GLY A 99 3.65 -12.58 12.35
C GLY A 99 3.62 -11.11 12.84
N GLY A 100 2.46 -10.67 13.33
CA GLY A 100 2.30 -9.30 13.86
C GLY A 100 2.23 -8.19 12.80
N ALA A 101 2.10 -8.54 11.52
CA ALA A 101 1.82 -7.56 10.48
C ALA A 101 0.32 -7.20 10.47
N HIS A 102 0.03 -5.91 10.43
CA HIS A 102 -1.33 -5.38 10.27
C HIS A 102 -1.38 -4.45 9.07
N LEU A 103 -2.20 -4.75 8.06
CA LEU A 103 -2.41 -3.90 6.89
C LEU A 103 -3.83 -3.33 6.98
N LYS A 104 -3.99 -2.00 6.97
CA LYS A 104 -5.32 -1.38 7.11
C LYS A 104 -5.41 0.01 6.47
N ASP A 105 -6.60 0.36 6.00
CA ASP A 105 -6.96 1.71 5.58
C ASP A 105 -6.16 2.27 4.38
N PHE A 106 -5.74 1.42 3.44
CA PHE A 106 -5.19 1.84 2.12
C PHE A 106 -5.63 0.86 1.03
N ALA A 107 -5.49 1.26 -0.23
CA ALA A 107 -5.71 0.38 -1.38
C ALA A 107 -4.39 -0.11 -1.96
N VAL A 108 -4.38 -1.33 -2.50
CA VAL A 108 -3.33 -1.82 -3.40
C VAL A 108 -4.01 -2.13 -4.74
N ILE A 109 -3.60 -1.43 -5.79
CA ILE A 109 -4.15 -1.58 -7.13
C ILE A 109 -3.02 -2.00 -8.06
N GLY A 110 -3.18 -3.16 -8.71
CA GLY A 110 -2.22 -3.69 -9.66
C GLY A 110 -2.67 -3.50 -11.11
N GLU A 111 -1.75 -3.75 -12.03
CA GLU A 111 -1.98 -3.66 -13.49
C GLU A 111 -2.04 -5.07 -14.14
N VAL A 112 -2.46 -6.09 -13.37
CA VAL A 112 -2.49 -7.48 -13.83
C VAL A 112 -3.69 -7.71 -14.74
N THR A 113 -3.44 -8.02 -16.01
CA THR A 113 -4.49 -8.17 -17.04
C THR A 113 -4.74 -9.60 -17.49
N GLU A 114 -3.97 -10.57 -16.97
CA GLU A 114 -4.06 -11.97 -17.34
C GLU A 114 -3.88 -12.89 -16.14
N ARG A 115 -4.18 -14.18 -16.37
CA ARG A 115 -3.88 -15.23 -15.40
C ARG A 115 -2.61 -15.95 -15.83
N ASN A 116 -1.52 -15.72 -15.09
CA ASN A 116 -0.26 -16.43 -15.26
C ASN A 116 0.08 -17.24 -14.00
N ASP A 117 -0.21 -18.55 -14.03
CA ASP A 117 -0.04 -19.45 -12.88
C ASP A 117 1.43 -19.60 -12.41
N SER A 118 2.41 -19.09 -13.16
CA SER A 118 3.84 -19.13 -12.80
C SER A 118 4.38 -17.79 -12.26
N SER A 119 3.54 -16.76 -12.13
CA SER A 119 3.93 -15.42 -11.64
C SER A 119 3.38 -15.16 -10.22
N PRO A 120 4.10 -14.46 -9.34
CA PRO A 120 3.58 -14.03 -8.04
C PRO A 120 2.73 -12.74 -8.14
N ASP A 121 1.95 -12.61 -9.20
CA ASP A 121 1.14 -11.41 -9.47
C ASP A 121 -0.01 -11.30 -8.46
N ASN A 122 -0.34 -10.07 -8.05
CA ASN A 122 -1.33 -9.71 -7.02
C ASN A 122 -1.06 -10.30 -5.63
N PHE A 123 0.18 -10.67 -5.33
CA PHE A 123 0.55 -11.13 -3.98
C PHE A 123 0.53 -9.96 -2.99
N VAL A 124 -0.18 -10.17 -1.88
CA VAL A 124 -0.31 -9.28 -0.71
C VAL A 124 -0.06 -10.09 0.56
#